data_AF-A0A533TF52-F1
#
_entry.id   AF-A0A533TF52-F1
#
_cell.length_a   1.000
_cell.length_b   1.000
_cell.length_c   1.000
_cell.angle_alpha   90.00
_cell.angle_beta   90.00
_cell.angle_gamma   90.00
#
_symmetry.space_group_name_H-M   'P 1'
#
loop_
_entity.id
_entity.type
_entity.pdbx_description
1 polymer ?
#
loop_
_entity_poly.entity_id
_entity_poly.type
_entity_poly.pdbx_seq_one_letter_code
_entity_poly.pdbx_strand_id
1 'polypeptide(L)' 'MIEKQELLHKICAIEQSEESVISIYSNHIQNVLRYSTLDERVQSRILDMLQQLDADMQIQKNYTKTLIESIEKSTKDVY' A
#
# COMPACT_ATOMS: atom_id res chain seq x y z
N MET A 1 16.93 -5.93 21.34
CA MET A 1 17.62 -5.04 20.40
C MET A 1 17.60 -5.76 19.06
N ILE A 2 16.94 -5.22 18.05
CA ILE A 2 16.91 -5.84 16.71
C ILE A 2 18.12 -5.28 15.95
N GLU A 3 18.96 -6.15 15.40
CA GLU A 3 20.08 -5.70 14.59
C GLU A 3 19.58 -5.01 13.32
N LYS A 4 20.23 -3.92 12.91
CA LYS A 4 19.84 -3.11 11.74
C LYS A 4 19.57 -3.95 10.49
N GLN A 5 20.37 -4.98 10.25
CA GLN A 5 20.19 -5.90 9.12
C GLN A 5 18.94 -6.78 9.26
N GLU A 6 18.61 -7.22 10.48
CA GLU A 6 17.39 -8.00 10.75
C GLU A 6 16.14 -7.14 10.58
N LEU A 7 16.20 -5.85 10.98
CA LEU A 7 15.11 -4.88 10.75
C LEU A 7 14.88 -4.64 9.25
N LEU A 8 15.95 -4.37 8.49
CA LEU A 8 15.87 -4.18 7.04
C LEU A 8 15.37 -5.44 6.33
N HIS A 9 15.81 -6.62 6.74
CA HIS A 9 15.34 -7.89 6.18
C HIS A 9 13.83 -8.09 6.40
N LYS A 10 13.33 -7.79 7.61
CA LYS A 10 11.90 -7.86 7.92
C LYS A 10 11.08 -6.84 7.11
N ILE A 11 11.58 -5.62 6.93
CA ILE A 11 10.88 -4.59 6.14
C ILE A 11 10.88 -4.96 4.65
N CYS A 12 12.00 -5.42 4.10
CA CYS A 12 12.08 -5.88 2.70
C CYS A 12 11.18 -7.08 2.43
N ALA A 13 11.05 -8.02 3.38
CA ALA A 13 10.13 -9.15 3.26
C ALA A 13 8.66 -8.70 3.17
N ILE A 14 8.29 -7.62 3.86
CA ILE A 14 6.96 -7.00 3.79
C ILE A 14 6.75 -6.29 2.44
N GLU A 15 7.78 -5.66 1.86
CA GLU A 15 7.68 -5.05 0.51
C GLU A 15 7.61 -6.08 -0.63
N GLN A 16 8.25 -7.24 -0.46
CA GLN A 16 8.28 -8.29 -1.49
C GLN A 16 7.03 -9.16 -1.50
N SER A 17 6.26 -9.17 -0.41
CA SER A 17 4.94 -9.79 -0.40
C SER A 17 3.90 -8.87 -1.07
N GLU A 18 3.53 -9.29 -2.27
CA GLU A 18 2.18 -9.19 -2.85
C GLU A 18 1.82 -7.99 -3.74
N GLU A 19 1.15 -8.33 -4.84
CA GLU A 19 0.12 -7.50 -5.44
C GLU A 19 -0.79 -7.03 -4.31
N SER A 20 -0.77 -5.72 -4.00
CA SER A 20 -1.44 -5.21 -2.81
C SER A 20 -2.85 -5.75 -2.73
N VAL A 21 -3.22 -6.32 -1.59
CA VAL A 21 -4.59 -6.78 -1.29
C VAL A 21 -5.63 -5.73 -1.70
N ILE A 22 -5.28 -4.45 -1.57
CA ILE A 22 -6.07 -3.31 -2.04
C ILE A 22 -6.28 -3.34 -3.57
N SER A 23 -5.23 -3.58 -4.36
CA SER A 23 -5.32 -3.70 -5.83
C SER A 23 -6.26 -4.84 -6.26
N ILE A 24 -6.12 -6.02 -5.61
CA ILE A 24 -6.97 -7.20 -5.88
C ILE A 24 -8.43 -6.88 -5.60
N TYR A 25 -8.73 -6.31 -4.42
CA TYR A 25 -10.11 -5.96 -4.05
C TYR A 25 -10.65 -4.78 -4.86
N SER A 26 -9.85 -3.78 -5.20
CA SER A 26 -10.26 -2.66 -6.06
C SER A 26 -10.74 -3.16 -7.43
N ASN A 27 -9.99 -4.06 -8.07
CA ASN A 27 -10.41 -4.69 -9.32
C ASN A 27 -11.69 -5.52 -9.14
N HIS A 28 -11.80 -6.27 -8.05
CA HIS A 28 -13.00 -7.05 -7.78
C HIS A 28 -14.24 -6.15 -7.59
N ILE A 29 -14.13 -5.06 -6.82
CA ILE A 29 -15.22 -4.11 -6.58
C ILE A 29 -15.62 -3.42 -7.89
N GLN A 30 -14.67 -2.99 -8.72
CA GLN A 30 -14.98 -2.42 -10.04
C GLN A 30 -15.75 -3.41 -10.93
N ASN A 31 -15.36 -4.68 -10.93
CA ASN A 31 -16.08 -5.72 -11.66
C ASN A 31 -17.49 -5.95 -11.13
N VAL A 32 -17.68 -5.97 -9.80
CA VAL A 32 -19.00 -6.12 -9.18
C VAL A 32 -19.89 -4.90 -9.48
N LEU A 33 -19.34 -3.69 -9.42
CA LEU A 33 -20.07 -2.46 -9.71
C LEU A 33 -20.65 -2.45 -11.12
N ARG A 34 -19.88 -2.95 -12.10
CA ARG A 34 -20.30 -3.04 -13.51
C ARG A 34 -21.60 -3.84 -13.72
N TYR A 35 -21.87 -4.82 -12.86
CA TYR A 35 -23.09 -5.64 -12.91
C TYR A 35 -24.09 -5.29 -11.81
N SER A 36 -23.82 -4.23 -11.03
CA SER A 36 -24.69 -3.80 -9.95
C SER A 36 -25.87 -2.97 -10.47
N THR A 37 -26.97 -3.00 -9.74
CA THR A 37 -28.14 -2.14 -9.96
C THR A 37 -28.07 -0.83 -9.16
N LEU A 38 -26.90 -0.49 -8.63
CA LEU A 38 -26.69 0.71 -7.83
C LEU A 38 -26.86 1.97 -8.70
N ASP A 39 -27.34 3.04 -8.10
CA ASP A 39 -27.43 4.35 -8.75
C ASP A 39 -26.04 4.85 -9.19
N GLU A 40 -25.98 5.48 -10.37
CA GLU A 40 -24.72 5.96 -10.96
C GLU A 40 -23.94 6.89 -10.02
N ARG A 41 -24.61 7.72 -9.21
CA ARG A 41 -23.92 8.59 -8.24
C ARG A 41 -23.26 7.79 -7.13
N VAL A 42 -23.88 6.71 -6.70
CA VAL A 42 -23.32 5.80 -5.70
C VAL A 42 -22.13 5.04 -6.29
N GLN A 43 -22.26 4.54 -7.52
CA GLN A 43 -21.16 3.87 -8.22
C GLN A 43 -19.95 4.82 -8.39
N SER A 44 -20.18 6.04 -8.85
CA SER A 44 -19.13 7.06 -8.99
C SER A 44 -18.40 7.31 -7.68
N ARG A 45 -19.14 7.47 -6.57
CA ARG A 45 -18.53 7.72 -5.25
C ARG A 45 -17.69 6.53 -4.77
N ILE A 46 -18.10 5.30 -5.08
CA ILE A 46 -17.30 4.11 -4.75
C ILE A 46 -16.03 4.09 -5.59
N LEU A 47 -16.09 4.42 -6.88
CA LEU A 47 -14.90 4.53 -7.74
C LEU A 47 -13.93 5.60 -7.23
N ASP A 48 -14.43 6.77 -6.82
CA ASP A 48 -13.61 7.84 -6.25
C ASP A 48 -12.90 7.37 -4.97
N MET A 49 -13.59 6.62 -4.10
CA MET A 49 -12.99 6.02 -2.90
C MET A 49 -11.90 5.00 -3.23
N LEU A 50 -12.09 4.17 -4.26
CA LEU A 50 -11.07 3.22 -4.71
C LEU A 50 -9.83 3.94 -5.27
N GLN A 51 -10.02 5.02 -6.02
CA GLN A 51 -8.92 5.84 -6.53
C GLN A 51 -8.15 6.52 -5.39
N GLN A 52 -8.85 7.05 -4.39
CA GLN A 52 -8.21 7.64 -3.22
C GLN A 52 -7.39 6.61 -2.45
N LEU A 53 -7.93 5.40 -2.26
CA LEU A 53 -7.24 4.32 -1.58
C LEU A 53 -5.95 3.89 -2.31
N ASP A 54 -5.98 3.85 -3.64
CA ASP A 54 -4.79 3.59 -4.44
C ASP A 54 -3.74 4.71 -4.29
N ALA A 55 -4.17 5.97 -4.32
CA ALA A 55 -3.29 7.11 -4.10
C ALA A 55 -2.62 7.10 -2.71
N ASP A 56 -3.40 6.85 -1.65
CA ASP A 56 -2.90 6.76 -0.27
C ASP A 56 -1.87 5.63 -0.12
N MET A 57 -2.12 4.49 -0.79
CA MET A 57 -1.19 3.37 -0.82
C MET A 57 0.13 3.72 -1.53
N GLN A 58 0.09 4.43 -2.65
CA GLN A 58 1.31 4.89 -3.33
C GLN A 58 2.12 5.85 -2.45
N ILE A 59 1.45 6.75 -1.72
CA ILE A 59 2.09 7.66 -0.77
C ILE A 59 2.78 6.86 0.35
N GLN A 60 2.09 5.89 0.94
CA GLN A 60 2.64 5.01 1.98
C GLN A 60 3.84 4.20 1.48
N LYS A 61 3.79 3.69 0.25
CA LYS A 61 4.92 2.99 -0.38
C LYS A 61 6.15 3.89 -0.51
N ASN A 62 5.96 5.11 -0.98
CA ASN A 62 7.04 6.10 -1.11
C ASN A 62 7.62 6.50 0.26
N TYR A 63 6.76 6.67 1.27
CA TYR A 63 7.18 6.98 2.63
C TYR A 63 8.00 5.84 3.24
N THR A 64 7.52 4.60 3.09
CA THR A 64 8.21 3.39 3.54
C THR A 64 9.57 3.26 2.87
N LYS A 65 9.66 3.45 1.55
CA LYS A 65 10.93 3.45 0.82
C LYS A 65 11.91 4.50 1.37
N THR A 66 11.41 5.72 1.63
CA THR A 66 12.22 6.80 2.21
C THR A 66 12.73 6.46 3.61
N LEU A 67 11.90 5.79 4.43
CA LEU A 67 12.29 5.28 5.73
C LEU A 67 13.38 4.20 5.64
N ILE A 68 13.23 3.25 4.71
CA ILE A 68 14.24 2.20 4.45
C ILE A 68 15.58 2.86 4.08
N GLU A 69 15.58 3.77 3.10
CA GLU A 69 16.79 4.48 2.68
C GLU A 69 17.43 5.29 3.84
N SER A 70 16.60 5.85 4.72
CA SER A 70 17.08 6.59 5.90
C SER A 70 17.72 5.67 6.93
N ILE A 71 17.11 4.51 7.18
CA ILE A 71 17.67 3.46 8.06
C ILE A 71 19.00 2.95 7.48
N GLU A 72 19.06 2.67 6.17
CA GLU A 72 20.27 2.24 5.47
C GLU A 72 21.42 3.25 5.62
N LYS A 73 21.14 4.55 5.42
CA LYS A 73 22.13 5.63 5.52
C LYS A 73 22.52 5.99 6.96
N SER A 74 21.72 5.60 7.95
CA SER A 74 22.05 5.86 9.37
C SER A 74 23.24 5.01 9.82
N THR A 75 24.28 5.66 10.34
CA THR A 75 25.54 5.05 10.82
C THR A 75 25.51 4.64 12.29
N LYS A 76 24.39 4.88 12.99
CA LYS A 76 24.19 4.47 14.38
C LYS A 76 23.15 3.36 14.43
N ASP A 77 23.38 2.39 15.32
CA ASP A 77 22.38 1.39 15.68
C ASP A 77 21.03 2.07 15.93
N VAL A 78 19.97 1.53 15.33
CA VAL A 78 18.60 2.04 15.48
C VAL A 78 18.15 1.66 16.91
N TYR A 79 18.15 2.62 17.82
CA TYR A 79 17.76 2.46 19.23
C TYR A 79 16.25 2.54 19.43
#